data_AF-A0A3Q3DHL2-F1
#
_entry.id   AF-A0A3Q3DHL2-F1
#
_cell.length_a   1.000
_cell.length_b   1.000
_cell.length_c   1.000
_cell.angle_alpha   90.00
_cell.angle_beta   90.00
_cell.angle_gamma   90.00
#
_symmetry.space_group_name_H-M   'P 1'
#
loop_
_entity.id
_entity.type
_entity.pdbx_description
1 polymer ?
#
loop_
_entity_poly.entity_id
_entity_poly.type
_entity_poly.pdbx_seq_one_letter_code
_entity_poly.pdbx_strand_id
1 'polypeptide(L)'
;MSTRGKNIHLIGGSTLESINVIRNHSKLFRGECTRLIEDCSKSCKRLEDDDSERLDQRVQDIHFVKKELELKLEENILETDQLIALQNRVTKAIESCKEPLRVTLLCIEERNKPAEKVNDEVCMELLREADLTKGVTALMQRVVKQIAEQIRLNQSAKFTLEQDLKEKYEAQNLDSSCASMTPVTLLTILFWGWGNHSDFNIAKAEQQKRNSISLRALVESLLAQTASDMQKQFQATSAAFQFNIKQLKTVKSHMEDQLTKVLSEFASQQRNRDDLLVAVTENEHFLSLAQARLDVRQQRPPKEQCHDPAQSQLLAEVGQLACQINKYVSSLEQSEEQQRALVRCQLELQHNIEVKARLLYVDDVICGQLRKPIVIHNF
;
A
#
# COMPACT_ATOMS: atom_id res chain seq x y z
N MET A 1 -74.58 -64.88 117.79
CA MET A 1 -74.11 -63.48 117.98
C MET A 1 -72.92 -63.30 117.04
N SER A 2 -73.12 -63.02 115.75
CA SER A 2 -73.25 -61.67 115.15
C SER A 2 -72.29 -60.64 115.75
N THR A 3 -71.17 -60.39 115.04
CA THR A 3 -70.76 -59.04 114.65
C THR A 3 -69.85 -59.11 113.42
N ARG A 4 -70.23 -58.30 112.44
CA ARG A 4 -69.73 -58.13 111.07
C ARG A 4 -69.09 -56.75 111.04
N GLY A 5 -67.91 -56.55 110.44
CA GLY A 5 -67.38 -55.19 110.28
C GLY A 5 -65.94 -55.06 109.80
N LYS A 6 -65.79 -55.05 108.47
CA LYS A 6 -64.89 -54.21 107.65
C LYS A 6 -63.55 -53.72 108.25
N ASN A 7 -62.45 -54.03 107.57
CA ASN A 7 -61.67 -53.01 106.85
C ASN A 7 -60.62 -53.65 105.92
N ILE A 8 -61.01 -53.84 104.67
CA ILE A 8 -60.09 -53.91 103.53
C ILE A 8 -59.83 -52.46 103.14
N HIS A 9 -58.77 -51.84 103.64
CA HIS A 9 -58.23 -50.59 103.11
C HIS A 9 -56.84 -50.39 103.71
N LEU A 10 -55.79 -50.43 102.87
CA LEU A 10 -54.54 -49.62 102.99
C LEU A 10 -53.35 -50.12 102.13
N ILE A 11 -53.49 -51.09 101.22
CA ILE A 11 -52.38 -51.55 100.34
C ILE A 11 -52.55 -51.13 98.86
N GLY A 12 -53.64 -50.44 98.50
CA GLY A 12 -53.91 -50.00 97.11
C GLY A 12 -53.56 -48.54 96.78
N GLY A 13 -53.25 -47.70 97.78
CA GLY A 13 -53.09 -46.25 97.59
C GLY A 13 -51.78 -45.87 96.90
N SER A 14 -50.63 -46.36 97.40
CA SER A 14 -49.30 -45.97 96.90
C SER A 14 -48.97 -46.52 95.51
N THR A 15 -49.50 -47.69 95.15
CA THR A 15 -49.28 -48.33 93.84
C THR A 15 -50.12 -47.66 92.74
N LEU A 16 -51.36 -47.25 93.04
CA LEU A 16 -52.22 -46.55 92.07
C LEU A 16 -51.73 -45.13 91.78
N GLU A 17 -51.17 -44.46 92.79
CA GLU A 17 -50.58 -43.13 92.68
C GLU A 17 -49.28 -43.17 91.85
N SER A 18 -48.43 -44.19 92.04
CA SER A 18 -47.24 -44.45 91.22
C SER A 18 -47.58 -44.75 89.74
N ILE A 19 -48.60 -45.57 89.49
CA ILE A 19 -49.09 -45.86 88.12
C ILE A 19 -49.63 -44.59 87.45
N ASN A 20 -50.33 -43.73 88.19
CA ASN A 20 -50.81 -42.45 87.66
C ASN A 20 -49.68 -41.48 87.34
N VAL A 21 -48.62 -41.43 88.16
CA VAL A 21 -47.41 -40.63 87.88
C VAL A 21 -46.72 -41.12 86.62
N ILE A 22 -46.52 -42.44 86.46
CA ILE A 22 -45.90 -43.03 85.25
C ILE A 22 -46.76 -42.77 84.02
N ARG A 23 -48.10 -42.93 84.12
CA ARG A 23 -49.02 -42.64 83.02
C ARG A 23 -48.99 -41.17 82.63
N ASN A 24 -48.95 -40.26 83.59
CA ASN A 24 -48.87 -38.82 83.33
C ASN A 24 -47.52 -38.45 82.72
N HIS A 25 -46.41 -39.03 83.19
CA HIS A 25 -45.09 -38.85 82.60
C HIS A 25 -45.01 -39.38 81.16
N SER A 26 -45.56 -40.57 80.88
CA SER A 26 -45.67 -41.10 79.52
C SER A 26 -46.53 -40.22 78.60
N LYS A 27 -47.63 -39.65 79.11
CA LYS A 27 -48.45 -38.69 78.35
C LYS A 27 -47.70 -37.39 78.06
N LEU A 28 -46.94 -36.87 79.01
CA LEU A 28 -46.09 -35.69 78.85
C LEU A 28 -44.99 -35.95 77.81
N PHE A 29 -44.22 -37.04 77.96
CA PHE A 29 -43.18 -37.44 77.02
C PHE A 29 -43.71 -37.68 75.60
N ARG A 30 -44.92 -38.28 75.47
CA ARG A 30 -45.58 -38.41 74.17
C ARG A 30 -45.92 -37.05 73.56
N GLY A 31 -46.41 -36.10 74.37
CA GLY A 31 -46.64 -34.72 73.92
C GLY A 31 -45.36 -34.01 73.49
N GLU A 32 -44.26 -34.21 74.21
CA GLU A 32 -42.93 -33.71 73.83
C GLU A 32 -42.44 -34.33 72.52
N CYS A 33 -42.63 -35.64 72.33
CA CYS A 33 -42.29 -36.33 71.08
C CYS A 33 -43.14 -35.83 69.90
N THR A 34 -44.45 -35.65 70.07
CA THR A 34 -45.33 -35.10 69.03
C THR A 34 -44.90 -33.69 68.65
N ARG A 35 -44.61 -32.84 69.63
CA ARG A 35 -44.11 -31.48 69.38
C ARG A 35 -42.76 -31.51 68.65
N LEU A 36 -41.83 -32.38 69.05
CA LEU A 36 -40.54 -32.53 68.38
C LEU A 36 -40.70 -32.98 66.92
N ILE A 37 -41.63 -33.90 66.63
CA ILE A 37 -41.95 -34.35 65.28
C ILE A 37 -42.52 -33.19 64.45
N GLU A 38 -43.44 -32.41 65.00
CA GLU A 38 -44.01 -31.25 64.32
C GLU A 38 -42.97 -30.17 64.05
N ASP A 39 -42.11 -29.87 65.03
CA ASP A 39 -41.04 -28.89 64.92
C ASP A 39 -39.99 -29.34 63.89
N CYS A 40 -39.60 -30.62 63.90
CA CYS A 40 -38.74 -31.21 62.87
C CYS A 40 -39.39 -31.17 61.48
N SER A 41 -40.66 -31.57 61.36
CA SER A 41 -41.37 -31.58 60.06
C SER A 41 -41.48 -30.18 59.47
N LYS A 42 -41.81 -29.17 60.30
CA LYS A 42 -41.81 -27.77 59.89
C LYS A 42 -40.41 -27.29 59.50
N SER A 43 -39.37 -27.72 60.21
CA SER A 43 -37.99 -27.37 59.88
C SER A 43 -37.52 -28.00 58.57
N CYS A 44 -37.82 -29.28 58.33
CA CYS A 44 -37.51 -29.96 57.08
C CYS A 44 -38.21 -29.30 55.89
N LYS A 45 -39.50 -28.97 56.04
CA LYS A 45 -40.24 -28.29 54.98
C LYS A 45 -39.67 -26.91 54.64
N ARG A 46 -39.29 -26.12 55.66
CA ARG A 46 -38.63 -24.82 55.41
C ARG A 46 -37.31 -24.98 54.67
N LEU A 47 -36.50 -25.98 55.01
CA LEU A 47 -35.24 -26.25 54.31
C LEU A 47 -35.50 -26.66 52.85
N GLU A 48 -36.50 -27.49 52.60
CA GLU A 48 -36.91 -27.90 51.25
C GLU A 48 -37.41 -26.70 50.41
N ASP A 49 -38.27 -25.86 50.99
CA ASP A 49 -38.77 -24.64 50.34
C ASP A 49 -37.60 -23.67 50.02
N ASP A 50 -36.69 -23.45 50.98
CA ASP A 50 -35.50 -22.59 50.81
C ASP A 50 -34.54 -23.14 49.74
N ASP A 51 -34.32 -24.46 49.70
CA ASP A 51 -33.46 -25.11 48.71
C ASP A 51 -34.09 -25.05 47.31
N SER A 52 -35.41 -25.22 47.19
CA SER A 52 -36.15 -25.07 45.93
C SER A 52 -36.01 -23.64 45.38
N GLU A 53 -36.21 -22.62 46.22
CA GLU A 53 -36.08 -21.22 45.79
C GLU A 53 -34.66 -20.90 45.31
N ARG A 54 -33.64 -21.41 46.00
CA ARG A 54 -32.23 -21.23 45.61
C ARG A 54 -31.88 -21.93 44.30
N LEU A 55 -32.42 -23.14 44.07
CA LEU A 55 -32.23 -23.86 42.81
C LEU A 55 -32.91 -23.13 41.65
N ASP A 56 -34.14 -22.65 41.85
CA ASP A 56 -34.86 -21.85 40.85
C ASP A 56 -34.11 -20.57 40.50
N GLN A 57 -33.60 -19.84 41.50
CA GLN A 57 -32.78 -18.66 41.27
C GLN A 57 -31.51 -19.00 40.46
N ARG A 58 -30.82 -20.07 40.83
CA ARG A 58 -29.61 -20.50 40.11
C ARG A 58 -29.90 -20.89 38.65
N VAL A 59 -31.01 -21.56 38.37
CA VAL A 59 -31.42 -21.89 37.00
C VAL A 59 -31.70 -20.61 36.19
N GLN A 60 -32.32 -19.60 36.80
CA GLN A 60 -32.54 -18.29 36.17
C GLN A 60 -31.22 -17.56 35.89
N ASP A 61 -30.29 -17.56 36.85
CA ASP A 61 -28.96 -16.94 36.70
C ASP A 61 -28.15 -17.60 35.57
N ILE A 62 -28.13 -18.94 35.52
CA ILE A 62 -27.48 -19.68 34.43
C ILE A 62 -28.11 -19.34 33.08
N HIS A 63 -29.43 -19.27 33.02
CA HIS A 63 -30.13 -18.90 31.79
C HIS A 63 -29.79 -17.49 31.31
N PHE A 64 -29.67 -16.53 32.22
CA PHE A 64 -29.23 -15.18 31.90
C PHE A 64 -27.81 -15.17 31.30
N VAL A 65 -26.85 -15.81 31.99
CA VAL A 65 -25.45 -15.87 31.53
C VAL A 65 -25.33 -16.59 30.19
N LYS A 66 -26.10 -17.67 29.96
CA LYS A 66 -26.12 -18.36 28.66
C LYS A 66 -26.54 -17.45 27.52
N LYS A 67 -27.63 -16.69 27.70
CA LYS A 67 -28.08 -15.73 26.68
C LYS A 67 -27.03 -14.68 26.38
N GLU A 68 -26.32 -14.20 27.39
CA GLU A 68 -25.25 -13.25 27.20
C GLU A 68 -24.06 -13.88 26.46
N LEU A 69 -23.63 -15.08 26.84
CA LEU A 69 -22.58 -15.83 26.14
C LEU A 69 -22.93 -16.09 24.67
N GLU A 70 -24.17 -16.51 24.37
CA GLU A 70 -24.68 -16.72 23.01
C GLU A 70 -24.64 -15.43 22.18
N LEU A 71 -25.09 -14.31 22.75
CA LEU A 71 -25.03 -13.01 22.09
C LEU A 71 -23.58 -12.61 21.77
N LYS A 72 -22.67 -12.70 22.74
CA LYS A 72 -21.26 -12.33 22.54
C LYS A 72 -20.56 -13.26 21.54
N LEU A 73 -20.94 -14.53 21.52
CA LEU A 73 -20.45 -15.51 20.55
C LEU A 73 -20.87 -15.13 19.13
N GLU A 74 -22.15 -14.82 18.91
CA GLU A 74 -22.66 -14.39 17.60
C GLU A 74 -21.97 -13.10 17.12
N GLU A 75 -21.85 -12.09 17.99
CA GLU A 75 -21.14 -10.85 17.68
C GLU A 75 -19.66 -11.09 17.30
N ASN A 76 -18.98 -12.00 18.00
CA ASN A 76 -17.58 -12.34 17.73
C ASN A 76 -17.41 -13.07 16.39
N ILE A 77 -18.34 -13.97 16.06
CA ILE A 77 -18.36 -14.68 14.77
C ILE A 77 -18.54 -13.68 13.63
N LEU A 78 -19.56 -12.82 13.72
CA LEU A 78 -19.84 -11.80 12.70
C LEU A 78 -18.63 -10.89 12.46
N GLU A 79 -17.99 -10.42 13.53
CA GLU A 79 -16.82 -9.56 13.44
C GLU A 79 -15.60 -10.29 12.84
N THR A 80 -15.45 -11.59 13.12
CA THR A 80 -14.40 -12.42 12.52
C THR A 80 -14.60 -12.56 11.01
N ASP A 81 -15.83 -12.79 10.55
CA ASP A 81 -16.16 -12.86 9.12
C ASP A 81 -15.87 -11.54 8.40
N GLN A 82 -16.15 -10.40 9.07
CA GLN A 82 -15.81 -9.08 8.56
C GLN A 82 -14.29 -8.87 8.42
N LEU A 83 -13.49 -9.38 9.36
CA LEU A 83 -12.02 -9.34 9.26
C LEU A 83 -11.50 -10.24 8.14
N ILE A 84 -12.08 -11.43 7.94
CA ILE A 84 -11.70 -12.33 6.83
C ILE A 84 -11.99 -11.66 5.49
N ALA A 85 -13.17 -11.04 5.34
CA ALA A 85 -13.52 -10.29 4.14
C ALA A 85 -12.53 -9.14 3.88
N LEU A 86 -12.16 -8.38 4.93
CA LEU A 86 -11.18 -7.31 4.83
C LEU A 86 -9.78 -7.83 4.46
N GLN A 87 -9.33 -8.94 5.06
CA GLN A 87 -8.05 -9.57 4.73
C GLN A 87 -7.96 -9.94 3.25
N ASN A 88 -9.03 -10.52 2.70
CA ASN A 88 -9.12 -10.84 1.27
C ASN A 88 -9.05 -9.58 0.40
N ARG A 89 -9.69 -8.49 0.84
CA ARG A 89 -9.65 -7.20 0.13
C ARG A 89 -8.25 -6.59 0.11
N VAL A 90 -7.56 -6.56 1.25
CA VAL A 90 -6.17 -6.08 1.34
C VAL A 90 -5.23 -6.97 0.51
N THR A 91 -5.47 -8.28 0.46
CA THR A 91 -4.67 -9.20 -0.37
C THR A 91 -4.88 -8.93 -1.87
N LYS A 92 -6.11 -8.66 -2.30
CA LYS A 92 -6.40 -8.24 -3.68
C LYS A 92 -5.77 -6.87 -4.00
N ALA A 93 -5.76 -5.93 -3.05
CA ALA A 93 -5.09 -4.65 -3.20
C ALA A 93 -3.58 -4.83 -3.46
N ILE A 94 -2.91 -5.70 -2.67
CA ILE A 94 -1.51 -6.07 -2.89
C ILE A 94 -1.29 -6.64 -4.31
N GLU A 95 -2.17 -7.52 -4.77
CA GLU A 95 -2.07 -8.10 -6.11
C GLU A 95 -2.17 -7.03 -7.21
N SER A 96 -3.09 -6.07 -7.04
CA SER A 96 -3.29 -4.98 -8.00
C SER A 96 -2.10 -4.03 -8.11
N CYS A 97 -1.20 -3.99 -7.11
CA CYS A 97 0.02 -3.19 -7.15
C CYS A 97 1.14 -3.79 -8.02
N LYS A 98 1.07 -5.10 -8.36
CA LYS A 98 2.16 -5.79 -9.07
C LYS A 98 2.37 -5.28 -10.49
N GLU A 99 1.29 -5.13 -11.24
CA GLU A 99 1.36 -4.71 -12.64
C GLU A 99 1.83 -3.25 -12.80
N PRO A 100 1.29 -2.27 -12.05
CA PRO A 100 1.85 -0.91 -12.03
C PRO A 100 3.34 -0.88 -11.70
N LEU A 101 3.77 -1.61 -10.66
CA LEU A 101 5.19 -1.68 -10.30
C LEU A 101 6.04 -2.27 -11.42
N ARG A 102 5.59 -3.38 -12.03
CA ARG A 102 6.30 -4.05 -13.13
C ARG A 102 6.50 -3.10 -14.31
N VAL A 103 5.45 -2.41 -14.73
CA VAL A 103 5.52 -1.45 -15.84
C VAL A 103 6.45 -0.29 -15.50
N THR A 104 6.37 0.27 -14.29
CA THR A 104 7.22 1.39 -13.89
C THR A 104 8.70 1.00 -13.88
N LEU A 105 9.03 -0.22 -13.43
CA LEU A 105 10.39 -0.76 -13.53
C LEU A 105 10.84 -0.96 -14.98
N LEU A 106 9.95 -1.43 -15.88
CA LEU A 106 10.28 -1.55 -17.31
C LEU A 106 10.53 -0.19 -17.95
N CYS A 107 9.74 0.84 -17.62
CA CYS A 107 10.00 2.20 -18.11
C CYS A 107 11.36 2.73 -17.64
N ILE A 108 11.74 2.44 -16.39
CA ILE A 108 13.06 2.78 -15.86
C ILE A 108 14.17 2.03 -16.61
N GLU A 109 13.98 0.75 -16.91
CA GLU A 109 14.94 -0.07 -17.65
C GLU A 109 15.14 0.46 -19.08
N GLU A 110 14.04 0.69 -19.80
CA GLU A 110 14.06 1.22 -21.17
C GLU A 110 14.78 2.56 -21.26
N ARG A 111 14.59 3.45 -20.27
CA ARG A 111 15.25 4.76 -20.21
C ARG A 111 16.70 4.72 -19.71
N ASN A 112 17.13 3.64 -19.04
CA ASN A 112 18.50 3.50 -18.54
C ASN A 112 19.44 2.79 -19.50
N LYS A 113 18.97 2.43 -20.70
CA LYS A 113 19.81 1.88 -21.75
C LYS A 113 20.94 2.88 -22.09
N PRO A 114 22.17 2.42 -22.36
CA PRO A 114 23.34 3.29 -22.46
C PRO A 114 23.22 4.44 -23.47
N ALA A 115 22.47 4.26 -24.56
CA ALA A 115 22.30 5.27 -25.60
C ALA A 115 21.17 6.29 -25.28
N GLU A 116 20.35 6.00 -24.27
CA GLU A 116 19.14 6.76 -23.90
C GLU A 116 19.20 7.29 -22.46
N LYS A 117 20.30 7.04 -21.73
CA LYS A 117 20.44 7.42 -20.32
C LYS A 117 20.34 8.94 -20.14
N VAL A 118 19.23 9.38 -19.54
CA VAL A 118 18.97 10.76 -19.17
C VAL A 118 18.52 10.82 -17.71
N ASN A 119 19.03 11.79 -16.95
CA ASN A 119 18.57 12.07 -15.59
C ASN A 119 17.73 13.35 -15.60
N ASP A 120 16.42 13.19 -15.76
CA ASP A 120 15.43 14.27 -15.83
C ASP A 120 14.29 14.04 -14.81
N GLU A 121 13.28 14.92 -14.85
CA GLU A 121 12.10 14.82 -13.97
C GLU A 121 11.35 13.49 -14.17
N VAL A 122 11.32 12.94 -15.39
CA VAL A 122 10.65 11.66 -15.67
C VAL A 122 11.32 10.53 -14.90
N CYS A 123 12.66 10.48 -14.89
CA CYS A 123 13.39 9.48 -14.12
C CYS A 123 13.15 9.61 -12.61
N MET A 124 13.09 10.84 -12.08
CA MET A 124 12.79 11.07 -10.67
C MET A 124 11.37 10.62 -10.30
N GLU A 125 10.39 10.98 -11.12
CA GLU A 125 8.99 10.61 -10.91
C GLU A 125 8.75 9.10 -11.02
N LEU A 126 9.39 8.41 -11.98
CA LEU A 126 9.36 6.96 -12.09
C LEU A 126 9.93 6.26 -10.85
N LEU A 127 11.06 6.75 -10.31
CA LEU A 127 11.64 6.21 -9.09
C LEU A 127 10.72 6.42 -7.89
N ARG A 128 10.15 7.62 -7.73
CA ARG A 128 9.15 7.91 -6.70
C ARG A 128 7.93 6.98 -6.82
N GLU A 129 7.44 6.75 -8.03
CA GLU A 129 6.32 5.84 -8.30
C GLU A 129 6.64 4.39 -7.90
N ALA A 130 7.84 3.89 -8.24
CA ALA A 130 8.28 2.56 -7.88
C ALA A 130 8.43 2.40 -6.36
N ASP A 131 9.06 3.37 -5.69
CA ASP A 131 9.29 3.33 -4.25
C ASP A 131 8.00 3.46 -3.46
N LEU A 132 7.08 4.34 -3.89
CA LEU A 132 5.74 4.44 -3.30
C LEU A 132 4.99 3.11 -3.42
N THR A 133 4.98 2.49 -4.61
CA THR A 133 4.24 1.23 -4.83
C THR A 133 4.82 0.08 -4.00
N LYS A 134 6.16 0.00 -3.87
CA LYS A 134 6.82 -0.95 -2.96
C LYS A 134 6.45 -0.68 -1.49
N GLY A 135 6.45 0.60 -1.08
CA GLY A 135 6.09 1.03 0.26
C GLY A 135 4.65 0.66 0.62
N VAL A 136 3.70 0.93 -0.27
CA VAL A 136 2.28 0.55 -0.12
C VAL A 136 2.14 -0.97 0.00
N THR A 137 2.80 -1.72 -0.90
CA THR A 137 2.77 -3.20 -0.87
C THR A 137 3.30 -3.74 0.46
N ALA A 138 4.44 -3.24 0.93
CA ALA A 138 5.02 -3.66 2.20
C ALA A 138 4.15 -3.28 3.41
N LEU A 139 3.50 -2.11 3.38
CA LEU A 139 2.56 -1.67 4.41
C LEU A 139 1.34 -2.59 4.47
N MET A 140 0.71 -2.87 3.33
CA MET A 140 -0.44 -3.77 3.24
C MET A 140 -0.09 -5.21 3.69
N GLN A 141 1.10 -5.71 3.37
CA GLN A 141 1.56 -7.02 3.86
C GLN A 141 1.66 -7.06 5.39
N ARG A 142 2.07 -5.97 6.04
CA ARG A 142 2.07 -5.87 7.51
C ARG A 142 0.64 -5.84 8.05
N VAL A 143 -0.27 -5.12 7.39
CA VAL A 143 -1.69 -5.07 7.74
C VAL A 143 -2.33 -6.46 7.65
N VAL A 144 -2.07 -7.24 6.60
CA VAL A 144 -2.57 -8.62 6.47
C VAL A 144 -2.16 -9.48 7.67
N LYS A 145 -0.92 -9.32 8.16
CA LYS A 145 -0.42 -10.03 9.36
C LYS A 145 -1.15 -9.58 10.63
N GLN A 146 -1.41 -8.28 10.78
CA GLN A 146 -2.18 -7.75 11.92
C GLN A 146 -3.62 -8.27 11.92
N ILE A 147 -4.27 -8.29 10.74
CA ILE A 147 -5.62 -8.85 10.59
C ILE A 147 -5.61 -10.36 10.91
N ALA A 148 -4.62 -11.11 10.41
CA ALA A 148 -4.49 -12.54 10.69
C ALA A 148 -4.36 -12.83 12.19
N GLU A 149 -3.56 -12.03 12.91
CA GLU A 149 -3.41 -12.17 14.35
C GLU A 149 -4.71 -11.81 15.09
N GLN A 150 -5.42 -10.76 14.67
CA GLN A 150 -6.71 -10.42 15.28
C GLN A 150 -7.77 -11.51 15.03
N ILE A 151 -7.80 -12.12 13.85
CA ILE A 151 -8.66 -13.29 13.56
C ILE A 151 -8.33 -14.44 14.51
N ARG A 152 -7.04 -14.74 14.73
CA ARG A 152 -6.60 -15.78 15.67
C ARG A 152 -7.07 -15.49 17.10
N LEU A 153 -6.98 -14.23 17.54
CA LEU A 153 -7.45 -13.81 18.87
C LEU A 153 -8.98 -13.93 18.99
N ASN A 154 -9.73 -13.58 17.95
CA ASN A 154 -11.18 -13.77 17.93
C ASN A 154 -11.53 -15.26 17.99
N GLN A 155 -10.88 -16.12 17.20
CA GLN A 155 -11.07 -17.58 17.25
C GLN A 155 -10.78 -18.16 18.65
N SER A 156 -9.76 -17.66 19.33
CA SER A 156 -9.48 -18.05 20.72
C SER A 156 -10.59 -17.61 21.67
N ALA A 157 -11.12 -16.40 21.53
CA ALA A 157 -12.24 -15.92 22.35
C ALA A 157 -13.52 -16.73 22.08
N LYS A 158 -13.81 -17.01 20.80
CA LYS A 158 -14.89 -17.89 20.36
C LYS A 158 -14.83 -19.25 21.05
N PHE A 159 -13.69 -19.93 20.98
CA PHE A 159 -13.51 -21.24 21.60
C PHE A 159 -13.78 -21.20 23.11
N THR A 160 -13.30 -20.15 23.80
CA THR A 160 -13.55 -19.98 25.25
C THR A 160 -15.03 -19.77 25.54
N LEU A 161 -15.75 -18.98 24.73
CA LEU A 161 -17.19 -18.78 24.88
C LEU A 161 -17.99 -20.06 24.62
N GLU A 162 -17.63 -20.83 23.58
CA GLU A 162 -18.28 -22.12 23.26
C GLU A 162 -18.10 -23.14 24.40
N GLN A 163 -16.91 -23.19 24.99
CA GLN A 163 -16.63 -24.06 26.13
C GLN A 163 -17.42 -23.65 27.38
N ASP A 164 -17.44 -22.36 27.72
CA ASP A 164 -18.21 -21.84 28.86
C ASP A 164 -19.71 -22.10 28.66
N LEU A 165 -20.21 -21.86 27.45
CA LEU A 165 -21.61 -22.13 27.10
C LEU A 165 -21.94 -23.62 27.30
N LYS A 166 -21.10 -24.54 26.84
CA LYS A 166 -21.26 -25.98 27.06
C LYS A 166 -21.34 -26.32 28.55
N GLU A 167 -20.42 -25.78 29.36
CA GLU A 167 -20.42 -25.98 30.81
C GLU A 167 -21.71 -25.43 31.46
N LYS A 168 -22.23 -24.29 31.01
CA LYS A 168 -23.52 -23.76 31.47
C LYS A 168 -24.70 -24.65 31.09
N TYR A 169 -24.70 -25.22 29.88
CA TYR A 169 -25.73 -26.19 29.47
C TYR A 169 -25.72 -27.44 30.35
N GLU A 170 -24.53 -28.00 30.62
CA GLU A 170 -24.38 -29.15 31.51
C GLU A 170 -24.84 -28.83 32.94
N ALA A 171 -24.46 -27.67 33.46
CA ALA A 171 -24.84 -27.26 34.80
C ALA A 171 -26.35 -27.01 34.94
N GLN A 172 -26.99 -26.37 33.95
CA GLN A 172 -28.44 -26.18 33.94
C GLN A 172 -29.19 -27.53 33.95
N ASN A 173 -28.72 -28.51 33.17
CA ASN A 173 -29.33 -29.83 33.11
C ASN A 173 -29.23 -30.56 34.46
N LEU A 174 -28.08 -30.48 35.13
CA LEU A 174 -27.88 -31.04 36.45
C LEU A 174 -28.76 -30.36 37.50
N ASP A 175 -28.81 -29.03 37.50
CA ASP A 175 -29.59 -28.25 38.47
C ASP A 175 -31.10 -28.46 38.26
N SER A 176 -31.56 -28.52 37.00
CA SER A 176 -32.96 -28.84 36.67
C SER A 176 -33.34 -30.26 37.05
N SER A 177 -32.41 -31.22 36.91
CA SER A 177 -32.60 -32.59 37.37
C SER A 177 -32.70 -32.65 38.89
N CYS A 178 -31.83 -31.92 39.61
CA CYS A 178 -31.85 -31.82 41.07
C CYS A 178 -33.17 -31.22 41.59
N ALA A 179 -33.68 -30.18 40.94
CA ALA A 179 -34.98 -29.59 41.28
C ALA A 179 -36.16 -30.57 41.09
N SER A 180 -35.99 -31.61 40.26
CA SER A 180 -37.01 -32.65 40.02
C SER A 180 -36.86 -33.92 40.88
N MET A 181 -35.83 -34.02 41.72
CA MET A 181 -35.54 -35.20 42.54
C MET A 181 -36.24 -35.16 43.91
N THR A 182 -36.86 -36.29 44.31
CA THR A 182 -37.28 -36.56 45.70
C THR A 182 -36.09 -37.04 46.56
N PRO A 183 -36.07 -36.81 47.89
CA PRO A 183 -34.84 -36.75 48.67
C PRO A 183 -34.15 -38.11 48.80
N VAL A 184 -33.00 -38.25 48.11
CA VAL A 184 -31.94 -39.20 48.49
C VAL A 184 -30.61 -38.47 48.40
N THR A 185 -29.91 -38.50 49.54
CA THR A 185 -28.56 -38.02 49.87
C THR A 185 -27.69 -37.50 48.72
N LEU A 186 -27.44 -36.19 48.74
CA LEU A 186 -26.47 -35.51 47.90
C LEU A 186 -25.13 -35.31 48.63
N LEU A 187 -24.05 -35.66 47.93
CA LEU A 187 -22.68 -35.38 48.30
C LEU A 187 -22.39 -33.89 48.02
N THR A 188 -21.91 -33.17 49.02
CA THR A 188 -21.52 -31.76 48.92
C THR A 188 -20.14 -31.61 48.29
N ILE A 189 -20.06 -30.86 47.19
CA ILE A 189 -18.80 -30.23 46.76
C ILE A 189 -19.06 -28.73 46.66
N LEU A 190 -18.48 -28.00 47.61
CA LEU A 190 -18.39 -26.54 47.59
C LEU A 190 -17.22 -26.13 46.70
N PHE A 191 -17.52 -25.43 45.60
CA PHE A 191 -16.50 -24.68 44.86
C PHE A 191 -16.91 -23.21 44.79
N TRP A 192 -16.17 -22.35 45.49
CA TRP A 192 -16.28 -20.90 45.43
C TRP A 192 -15.64 -20.41 44.12
N GLY A 193 -16.41 -19.72 43.26
CA GLY A 193 -15.86 -19.08 42.06
C GLY A 193 -16.81 -18.89 40.86
N TRP A 194 -18.10 -19.19 40.99
CA TRP A 194 -19.03 -19.28 39.86
C TRP A 194 -19.34 -17.96 39.12
N GLY A 195 -19.25 -16.80 39.78
CA GLY A 195 -19.58 -15.51 39.16
C GLY A 195 -18.50 -14.90 38.27
N ASN A 196 -17.22 -15.22 38.50
CA ASN A 196 -16.13 -14.44 37.89
C ASN A 196 -15.64 -14.95 36.53
N HIS A 197 -15.94 -16.21 36.18
CA HIS A 197 -15.34 -16.83 35.00
C HIS A 197 -16.03 -16.41 33.69
N SER A 198 -17.36 -16.40 33.67
CA SER A 198 -18.13 -16.03 32.47
C SER A 198 -18.05 -14.53 32.18
N ASP A 199 -18.10 -13.69 33.21
CA ASP A 199 -17.87 -12.25 33.08
C ASP A 199 -16.51 -11.94 32.47
N PHE A 200 -15.47 -12.67 32.87
CA PHE A 200 -14.13 -12.54 32.30
C PHE A 200 -14.09 -12.94 30.81
N ASN A 201 -14.72 -14.06 30.46
CA ASN A 201 -14.78 -14.56 29.09
C ASN A 201 -15.55 -13.59 28.18
N ILE A 202 -16.68 -13.06 28.66
CA ILE A 202 -17.49 -12.04 28.00
C ILE A 202 -16.66 -10.76 27.79
N ALA A 203 -16.03 -10.24 28.84
CA ALA A 203 -15.21 -9.03 28.76
C ALA A 203 -14.04 -9.20 27.78
N LYS A 204 -13.41 -10.38 27.75
CA LYS A 204 -12.35 -10.70 26.79
C LYS A 204 -12.87 -10.71 25.35
N ALA A 205 -14.02 -11.34 25.09
CA ALA A 205 -14.64 -11.37 23.77
C ALA A 205 -15.05 -9.98 23.29
N GLU A 206 -15.63 -9.16 24.17
CA GLU A 206 -15.93 -7.76 23.86
C GLU A 206 -14.68 -6.96 23.52
N GLN A 207 -13.59 -7.15 24.28
CA GLN A 207 -12.33 -6.48 23.98
C GLN A 207 -11.81 -6.85 22.60
N GLN A 208 -11.88 -8.13 22.21
CA GLN A 208 -11.48 -8.55 20.87
C GLN A 208 -12.39 -7.97 19.78
N LYS A 209 -13.70 -7.86 20.03
CA LYS A 209 -14.64 -7.18 19.12
C LYS A 209 -14.26 -5.72 18.92
N ARG A 210 -14.01 -4.97 20.02
CA ARG A 210 -13.59 -3.56 19.95
C ARG A 210 -12.27 -3.38 19.19
N ASN A 211 -11.30 -4.25 19.43
CA ASN A 211 -10.03 -4.26 18.71
C ASN A 211 -10.24 -4.48 17.21
N SER A 212 -11.10 -5.42 16.84
CA SER A 212 -11.43 -5.75 15.44
C SER A 212 -12.09 -4.58 14.71
N ILE A 213 -13.07 -3.92 15.34
CA ILE A 213 -13.75 -2.73 14.80
C ILE A 213 -12.75 -1.59 14.57
N SER A 214 -11.88 -1.33 15.56
CA SER A 214 -10.86 -0.29 15.47
C SER A 214 -9.86 -0.59 14.35
N LEU A 215 -9.40 -1.85 14.25
CA LEU A 215 -8.49 -2.29 13.19
C LEU A 215 -9.14 -2.13 11.80
N ARG A 216 -10.40 -2.54 11.64
CA ARG A 216 -11.15 -2.34 10.39
C ARG A 216 -11.18 -0.88 9.98
N ALA A 217 -11.59 0.01 10.88
CA ALA A 217 -11.67 1.45 10.58
C ALA A 217 -10.31 2.02 10.15
N LEU A 218 -9.22 1.62 10.81
CA LEU A 218 -7.87 2.03 10.45
C LEU A 218 -7.48 1.51 9.05
N VAL A 219 -7.76 0.23 8.76
CA VAL A 219 -7.39 -0.39 7.49
C VAL A 219 -8.20 0.20 6.33
N GLU A 220 -9.50 0.46 6.52
CA GLU A 220 -10.35 1.13 5.53
C GLU A 220 -9.78 2.51 5.15
N SER A 221 -9.38 3.30 6.15
CA SER A 221 -8.72 4.59 5.93
C SER A 221 -7.39 4.45 5.20
N LEU A 222 -6.57 3.46 5.58
CA LEU A 222 -5.28 3.17 4.95
C LEU A 222 -5.45 2.77 3.48
N LEU A 223 -6.42 1.92 3.16
CA LEU A 223 -6.73 1.53 1.78
C LEU A 223 -7.13 2.74 0.95
N ALA A 224 -8.03 3.59 1.44
CA ALA A 224 -8.43 4.81 0.74
C ALA A 224 -7.25 5.77 0.51
N GLN A 225 -6.44 6.00 1.55
CA GLN A 225 -5.30 6.91 1.49
C GLN A 225 -4.23 6.41 0.49
N THR A 226 -3.86 5.14 0.59
CA THR A 226 -2.84 4.53 -0.29
C THR A 226 -3.28 4.49 -1.75
N ALA A 227 -4.55 4.22 -2.04
CA ALA A 227 -5.08 4.29 -3.40
C ALA A 227 -4.99 5.72 -3.96
N SER A 228 -5.39 6.72 -3.17
CA SER A 228 -5.28 8.14 -3.53
C SER A 228 -3.82 8.54 -3.81
N ASP A 229 -2.88 8.12 -2.96
CA ASP A 229 -1.48 8.50 -3.09
C ASP A 229 -0.84 7.86 -4.33
N MET A 230 -1.16 6.58 -4.60
CA MET A 230 -0.74 5.91 -5.84
C MET A 230 -1.31 6.59 -7.07
N GLN A 231 -2.58 7.01 -7.05
CA GLN A 231 -3.21 7.71 -8.17
C GLN A 231 -2.55 9.07 -8.43
N LYS A 232 -2.28 9.85 -7.37
CA LYS A 232 -1.59 11.14 -7.48
C LYS A 232 -0.19 10.97 -8.05
N GLN A 233 0.57 9.99 -7.57
CA GLN A 233 1.92 9.74 -8.05
C GLN A 233 1.92 9.30 -9.52
N PHE A 234 1.00 8.41 -9.91
CA PHE A 234 0.85 7.99 -11.31
C PHE A 234 0.52 9.17 -12.23
N GLN A 235 -0.33 10.11 -11.77
CA GLN A 235 -0.66 11.33 -12.49
C GLN A 235 0.55 12.27 -12.61
N ALA A 236 1.32 12.45 -11.53
CA ALA A 236 2.53 13.28 -11.54
C ALA A 236 3.56 12.73 -12.54
N THR A 237 3.80 11.42 -12.53
CA THR A 237 4.69 10.76 -13.48
C THR A 237 4.19 10.89 -14.92
N SER A 238 2.89 10.74 -15.14
CA SER A 238 2.30 10.92 -16.47
C SER A 238 2.41 12.36 -16.98
N ALA A 239 2.26 13.35 -16.11
CA ALA A 239 2.44 14.76 -16.44
C ALA A 239 3.91 15.07 -16.77
N ALA A 240 4.86 14.50 -16.03
CA ALA A 240 6.29 14.63 -16.33
C ALA A 240 6.63 14.07 -17.72
N PHE A 241 6.11 12.89 -18.08
CA PHE A 241 6.25 12.33 -19.44
C PHE A 241 5.69 13.28 -20.50
N GLN A 242 4.46 13.75 -20.34
CA GLN A 242 3.82 14.66 -21.31
C GLN A 242 4.62 15.94 -21.51
N PHE A 243 5.10 16.52 -20.41
CA PHE A 243 5.96 17.71 -20.46
C PHE A 243 7.27 17.41 -21.19
N ASN A 244 7.97 16.32 -20.83
CA ASN A 244 9.24 15.97 -21.45
C ASN A 244 9.10 15.69 -22.95
N ILE A 245 8.07 14.95 -23.36
CA ILE A 245 7.76 14.67 -24.77
C ILE A 245 7.54 15.98 -25.53
N LYS A 246 6.76 16.92 -24.97
CA LYS A 246 6.53 18.23 -25.60
C LYS A 246 7.83 19.02 -25.77
N GLN A 247 8.68 19.03 -24.74
CA GLN A 247 9.97 19.71 -24.77
C GLN A 247 10.91 19.07 -25.82
N LEU A 248 10.99 17.74 -25.85
CA LEU A 248 11.79 17.00 -26.84
C LEU A 248 11.31 17.26 -28.27
N LYS A 249 10.00 17.26 -28.53
CA LYS A 249 9.44 17.60 -29.86
C LYS A 249 9.84 19.02 -30.28
N THR A 250 9.74 19.98 -29.37
CA THR A 250 10.07 21.39 -29.63
C THR A 250 11.56 21.57 -29.93
N VAL A 251 12.44 21.01 -29.10
CA VAL A 251 13.89 21.10 -29.29
C VAL A 251 14.32 20.40 -30.58
N LYS A 252 13.77 19.21 -30.86
CA LYS A 252 14.07 18.46 -32.09
C LYS A 252 13.67 19.24 -33.34
N SER A 253 12.45 19.77 -33.38
CA SER A 253 11.96 20.59 -34.51
C SER A 253 12.83 21.84 -34.70
N HIS A 254 13.25 22.50 -33.62
CA HIS A 254 14.18 23.62 -33.72
C HIS A 254 15.53 23.20 -34.32
N MET A 255 16.08 22.05 -33.91
CA MET A 255 17.33 21.53 -34.48
C MET A 255 17.20 21.17 -35.96
N GLU A 256 16.07 20.59 -36.38
CA GLU A 256 15.75 20.29 -37.79
C GLU A 256 15.67 21.56 -38.64
N ASP A 257 15.06 22.64 -38.10
CA ASP A 257 15.03 23.95 -38.75
C ASP A 257 16.44 24.56 -38.89
N GLN A 258 17.28 24.47 -37.85
CA GLN A 258 18.67 24.94 -37.91
C GLN A 258 19.51 24.14 -38.91
N LEU A 259 19.30 22.81 -38.97
CA LEU A 259 19.98 21.96 -39.94
C LEU A 259 19.66 22.40 -41.38
N THR A 260 18.39 22.73 -41.65
CA THR A 260 17.97 23.24 -42.96
C THR A 260 18.68 24.55 -43.32
N LYS A 261 18.83 25.47 -42.36
CA LYS A 261 19.56 26.74 -42.55
C LYS A 261 21.05 26.50 -42.80
N VAL A 262 21.70 25.63 -42.04
CA VAL A 262 23.12 25.25 -42.22
C VAL A 262 23.35 24.65 -43.60
N LEU A 263 22.46 23.78 -44.08
CA LEU A 263 22.55 23.20 -45.44
C LEU A 263 22.40 24.28 -46.53
N SER A 264 21.51 25.25 -46.33
CA SER A 264 21.34 26.37 -47.27
C SER A 264 22.57 27.29 -47.31
N GLU A 265 23.19 27.54 -46.16
CA GLU A 265 24.43 28.32 -46.06
C GLU A 265 25.59 27.56 -46.70
N PHE A 266 25.71 26.26 -46.46
CA PHE A 266 26.73 25.41 -47.09
C PHE A 266 26.64 25.46 -48.62
N ALA A 267 25.44 25.35 -49.19
CA ALA A 267 25.23 25.47 -50.64
C ALA A 267 25.54 26.87 -51.18
N SER A 268 25.31 27.92 -50.37
CA SER A 268 25.66 29.30 -50.73
C SER A 268 27.18 29.51 -50.69
N GLN A 269 27.85 28.94 -49.70
CA GLN A 269 29.29 28.98 -49.59
C GLN A 269 30.00 28.15 -50.66
N GLN A 270 29.41 27.04 -51.11
CA GLN A 270 29.88 26.29 -52.26
C GLN A 270 29.86 27.13 -53.53
N ARG A 271 28.75 27.84 -53.80
CA ARG A 271 28.65 28.77 -54.93
C ARG A 271 29.69 29.88 -54.84
N ASN A 272 29.84 30.51 -53.67
CA ASN A 272 30.87 31.52 -53.43
C ASN A 272 32.29 31.00 -53.71
N ARG A 273 32.60 29.76 -53.31
CA ARG A 273 33.87 29.10 -53.60
C ARG A 273 34.08 28.91 -55.11
N ASP A 274 33.06 28.43 -55.81
CA ASP A 274 33.11 28.19 -57.24
C ASP A 274 33.27 29.52 -58.03
N ASP A 275 32.55 30.57 -57.62
CA ASP A 275 32.68 31.92 -58.20
C ASP A 275 34.10 32.52 -57.97
N LEU A 276 34.67 32.33 -56.77
CA LEU A 276 36.05 32.76 -56.46
C LEU A 276 37.08 32.01 -57.31
N LEU A 277 36.90 30.70 -57.52
CA LEU A 277 37.78 29.91 -58.40
C LEU A 277 37.73 30.42 -59.84
N VAL A 278 36.53 30.69 -60.37
CA VAL A 278 36.38 31.28 -61.71
C VAL A 278 37.12 32.62 -61.78
N ALA A 279 36.91 33.52 -60.80
CA ALA A 279 37.57 34.82 -60.74
C ALA A 279 39.11 34.70 -60.68
N VAL A 280 39.66 33.74 -59.94
CA VAL A 280 41.11 33.45 -59.93
C VAL A 280 41.58 33.07 -61.32
N THR A 281 40.94 32.11 -61.97
CA THR A 281 41.37 31.62 -63.30
C THR A 281 41.31 32.71 -64.39
N GLU A 282 40.28 33.57 -64.36
CA GLU A 282 40.17 34.71 -65.28
C GLU A 282 41.30 35.72 -65.06
N ASN A 283 41.60 36.05 -63.79
CA ASN A 283 42.68 36.98 -63.48
C ASN A 283 44.06 36.39 -63.75
N GLU A 284 44.27 35.09 -63.57
CA GLU A 284 45.49 34.39 -63.98
C GLU A 284 45.70 34.47 -65.49
N HIS A 285 44.63 34.38 -66.28
CA HIS A 285 44.69 34.56 -67.74
C HIS A 285 45.11 36.00 -68.10
N PHE A 286 44.50 37.01 -67.49
CA PHE A 286 44.90 38.42 -67.70
C PHE A 286 46.34 38.68 -67.27
N LEU A 287 46.76 38.12 -66.13
CA LEU A 287 48.13 38.24 -65.63
C LEU A 287 49.13 37.62 -66.60
N SER A 288 48.86 36.40 -67.09
CA SER A 288 49.68 35.70 -68.07
C SER A 288 49.84 36.51 -69.37
N LEU A 289 48.76 37.11 -69.87
CA LEU A 289 48.80 37.98 -71.04
C LEU A 289 49.65 39.23 -70.81
N ALA A 290 49.50 39.88 -69.65
CA ALA A 290 50.28 41.06 -69.28
C ALA A 290 51.77 40.73 -69.11
N GLN A 291 52.11 39.59 -68.49
CA GLN A 291 53.48 39.08 -68.41
C GLN A 291 54.08 38.80 -69.80
N ALA A 292 53.34 38.08 -70.66
CA ALA A 292 53.81 37.77 -72.01
C ALA A 292 54.06 39.06 -72.83
N ARG A 293 53.22 40.08 -72.66
CA ARG A 293 53.44 41.41 -73.27
C ARG A 293 54.70 42.08 -72.73
N LEU A 294 55.00 41.97 -71.43
CA LEU A 294 56.25 42.49 -70.84
C LEU A 294 57.46 41.77 -71.43
N ASP A 295 57.42 40.45 -71.52
CA ASP A 295 58.51 39.63 -72.02
C ASP A 295 58.86 39.98 -73.47
N VAL A 296 57.84 40.17 -74.33
CA VAL A 296 58.04 40.63 -75.71
C VAL A 296 58.68 42.02 -75.74
N ARG A 297 58.28 42.94 -74.86
CA ARG A 297 58.87 44.28 -74.79
C ARG A 297 60.30 44.28 -74.26
N GLN A 298 60.69 43.30 -73.45
CA GLN A 298 62.08 43.14 -73.00
C GLN A 298 63.04 42.77 -74.13
N GLN A 299 62.53 42.24 -75.25
CA GLN A 299 63.32 41.87 -76.44
C GLN A 299 63.60 43.04 -77.40
N ARG A 300 63.25 44.29 -77.02
CA ARG A 300 63.51 45.46 -77.87
C ARG A 300 65.02 45.63 -78.10
N PRO A 301 65.42 46.12 -79.29
CA PRO A 301 66.83 46.45 -79.54
C PRO A 301 67.37 47.44 -78.48
N PRO A 302 68.66 47.39 -78.12
CA PRO A 302 69.20 48.13 -76.98
C PRO A 302 68.97 49.65 -76.99
N LYS A 303 68.88 50.25 -78.19
CA LYS A 303 68.64 51.69 -78.36
C LYS A 303 67.18 52.11 -78.12
N GLU A 304 66.23 51.17 -78.18
CA GLU A 304 64.79 51.37 -77.99
C GLU A 304 64.30 50.81 -76.63
N GLN A 305 65.24 50.42 -75.75
CA GLN A 305 64.93 49.95 -74.41
C GLN A 305 64.58 51.14 -73.50
N CYS A 306 63.39 51.71 -73.70
CA CYS A 306 62.91 52.88 -72.97
C CYS A 306 61.79 52.51 -71.98
N HIS A 307 61.75 53.23 -70.85
CA HIS A 307 60.70 53.09 -69.83
C HIS A 307 59.52 54.01 -70.16
N ASP A 308 58.89 53.76 -71.31
CA ASP A 308 57.78 54.57 -71.82
C ASP A 308 56.48 54.40 -70.98
N PRO A 309 55.45 55.25 -71.18
CA PRO A 309 54.20 55.17 -70.43
C PRO A 309 53.50 53.81 -70.52
N ALA A 310 53.58 53.12 -71.67
CA ALA A 310 52.97 51.80 -71.84
C ALA A 310 53.74 50.72 -71.07
N GLN A 311 55.07 50.82 -70.98
CA GLN A 311 55.90 49.95 -70.13
C GLN A 311 55.53 50.11 -68.65
N SER A 312 55.39 51.36 -68.19
CA SER A 312 54.99 51.66 -66.80
C SER A 312 53.58 51.16 -66.47
N GLN A 313 52.63 51.34 -67.40
CA GLN A 313 51.25 50.87 -67.22
C GLN A 313 51.19 49.34 -67.14
N LEU A 314 51.93 48.64 -67.99
CA LEU A 314 51.93 47.17 -68.02
C LEU A 314 52.58 46.56 -66.77
N LEU A 315 53.65 47.18 -66.24
CA LEU A 315 54.23 46.80 -64.95
C LEU A 315 53.24 47.02 -63.80
N ALA A 316 52.51 48.14 -63.82
CA ALA A 316 51.47 48.40 -62.82
C ALA A 316 50.30 47.42 -62.92
N GLU A 317 49.86 47.07 -64.14
CA GLU A 317 48.81 46.10 -64.41
C GLU A 317 49.17 44.71 -63.87
N VAL A 318 50.39 44.21 -64.13
CA VAL A 318 50.89 42.94 -63.56
C VAL A 318 50.88 42.97 -62.03
N GLY A 319 51.35 44.05 -61.42
CA GLY A 319 51.33 44.20 -59.96
C GLY A 319 49.91 44.21 -59.38
N GLN A 320 48.97 44.88 -60.04
CA GLN A 320 47.56 44.95 -59.63
C GLN A 320 46.86 43.61 -59.76
N LEU A 321 47.02 42.92 -60.90
CA LEU A 321 46.45 41.59 -61.15
C LEU A 321 46.99 40.56 -60.15
N ALA A 322 48.30 40.55 -59.89
CA ALA A 322 48.89 39.68 -58.88
C ALA A 322 48.33 39.97 -57.46
N CYS A 323 48.12 41.24 -57.11
CA CYS A 323 47.49 41.60 -55.84
C CYS A 323 46.02 41.14 -55.77
N GLN A 324 45.26 41.26 -56.86
CA GLN A 324 43.87 40.81 -56.94
C GLN A 324 43.75 39.29 -56.80
N ILE A 325 44.58 38.52 -57.53
CA ILE A 325 44.64 37.05 -57.42
C ILE A 325 44.92 36.65 -55.98
N ASN A 326 45.92 37.25 -55.33
CA ASN A 326 46.23 36.94 -53.93
C ASN A 326 45.06 37.20 -52.98
N LYS A 327 44.26 38.26 -53.21
CA LYS A 327 43.05 38.52 -52.42
C LYS A 327 41.96 37.47 -52.64
N TYR A 328 41.76 37.04 -53.88
CA TYR A 328 40.81 35.98 -54.20
C TYR A 328 41.24 34.64 -53.60
N VAL A 329 42.52 34.27 -53.70
CA VAL A 329 43.07 33.05 -53.09
C VAL A 329 42.90 33.08 -51.57
N SER A 330 43.22 34.20 -50.90
CA SER A 330 43.01 34.31 -49.46
C SER A 330 41.53 34.21 -49.06
N SER A 331 40.63 34.76 -49.86
CA SER A 331 39.19 34.65 -49.65
C SER A 331 38.67 33.23 -49.94
N LEU A 332 39.29 32.51 -50.87
CA LEU A 332 39.00 31.11 -51.16
C LEU A 332 39.38 30.21 -49.98
N GLU A 333 40.58 30.39 -49.42
CA GLU A 333 41.02 29.68 -48.21
C GLU A 333 40.09 29.94 -47.03
N GLN A 334 39.68 31.19 -46.84
CA GLN A 334 38.69 31.54 -45.83
C GLN A 334 37.34 30.86 -46.10
N SER A 335 36.93 30.80 -47.37
CA SER A 335 35.67 30.16 -47.77
C SER A 335 35.66 28.67 -47.43
N GLU A 336 36.74 27.96 -47.75
CA GLU A 336 36.92 26.55 -47.41
C GLU A 336 36.91 26.28 -45.91
N GLU A 337 37.49 27.17 -45.10
CA GLU A 337 37.44 27.02 -43.64
C GLU A 337 36.00 27.17 -43.11
N GLN A 338 35.23 28.13 -43.63
CA GLN A 338 33.80 28.25 -43.28
C GLN A 338 33.01 27.01 -43.71
N GLN A 339 33.29 26.44 -44.88
CA GLN A 339 32.66 25.17 -45.30
C GLN A 339 32.97 24.04 -44.33
N ARG A 340 34.25 23.87 -43.93
CA ARG A 340 34.64 22.87 -42.93
C ARG A 340 33.91 23.08 -41.61
N ALA A 341 33.73 24.33 -41.17
CA ALA A 341 32.95 24.66 -39.98
C ALA A 341 31.47 24.27 -40.13
N LEU A 342 30.84 24.58 -41.26
CA LEU A 342 29.45 24.21 -41.54
C LEU A 342 29.23 22.69 -41.57
N VAL A 343 30.17 21.92 -42.13
CA VAL A 343 30.11 20.44 -42.10
C VAL A 343 30.17 19.92 -40.67
N ARG A 344 31.02 20.48 -39.80
CA ARG A 344 31.06 20.11 -38.38
C ARG A 344 29.72 20.38 -37.70
N CYS A 345 29.14 21.57 -37.90
CA CYS A 345 27.82 21.93 -37.36
C CYS A 345 26.72 20.99 -37.88
N GLN A 346 26.76 20.62 -39.16
CA GLN A 346 25.79 19.69 -39.76
C GLN A 346 25.84 18.34 -39.05
N LEU A 347 27.03 17.75 -38.90
CA LEU A 347 27.20 16.44 -38.26
C LEU A 347 26.74 16.45 -36.80
N GLU A 348 27.07 17.52 -36.06
CA GLU A 348 26.64 17.70 -34.67
C GLU A 348 25.11 17.82 -34.57
N LEU A 349 24.47 18.62 -35.42
CA LEU A 349 23.01 18.74 -35.45
C LEU A 349 22.34 17.41 -35.81
N GLN A 350 22.82 16.71 -36.83
CA GLN A 350 22.29 15.40 -37.23
C GLN A 350 22.37 14.39 -36.08
N HIS A 351 23.52 14.31 -35.41
CA HIS A 351 23.69 13.44 -34.25
C HIS A 351 22.72 13.80 -33.11
N ASN A 352 22.62 15.09 -32.77
CA ASN A 352 21.73 15.55 -31.71
C ASN A 352 20.25 15.28 -32.03
N ILE A 353 19.82 15.50 -33.28
CA ILE A 353 18.46 15.18 -33.75
C ILE A 353 18.18 13.68 -33.59
N GLU A 354 19.13 12.82 -33.96
CA GLU A 354 19.01 11.37 -33.84
C GLU A 354 18.89 10.94 -32.36
N VAL A 355 19.69 11.51 -31.47
CA VAL A 355 19.58 11.30 -30.01
C VAL A 355 18.19 11.72 -29.52
N LYS A 356 17.71 12.92 -29.90
CA LYS A 356 16.37 13.37 -29.48
C LYS A 356 15.26 12.49 -30.05
N ALA A 357 15.41 11.98 -31.27
CA ALA A 357 14.45 11.05 -31.88
C ALA A 357 14.37 9.73 -31.10
N ARG A 358 15.51 9.16 -30.69
CA ARG A 358 15.54 7.94 -29.86
C ARG A 358 14.88 8.15 -28.49
N LEU A 359 15.22 9.24 -27.80
CA LEU A 359 14.59 9.57 -26.52
C LEU A 359 13.07 9.75 -26.64
N LEU A 360 12.62 10.43 -27.70
CA LEU A 360 11.21 10.61 -27.99
C LEU A 360 10.51 9.26 -28.22
N TYR A 361 11.15 8.34 -28.94
CA TYR A 361 10.60 7.01 -29.21
C TYR A 361 10.43 6.21 -27.91
N VAL A 362 11.41 6.24 -27.01
CA VAL A 362 11.31 5.58 -25.70
C VAL A 362 10.14 6.15 -24.89
N ASP A 363 10.00 7.48 -24.83
CA ASP A 363 8.97 8.11 -23.99
C ASP A 363 7.56 8.03 -24.55
N ASP A 364 7.38 8.41 -25.82
CA ASP A 364 6.08 8.56 -26.47
C ASP A 364 5.53 7.20 -26.93
N VAL A 365 6.40 6.30 -27.40
CA VAL A 365 6.00 5.01 -27.96
C VAL A 365 6.13 3.89 -26.94
N ILE A 366 7.33 3.61 -26.44
CA ILE A 366 7.55 2.43 -25.58
C ILE A 366 6.86 2.63 -24.23
N CYS A 367 7.25 3.67 -23.48
CA CYS A 367 6.70 3.95 -22.15
C CYS A 367 5.22 4.34 -22.23
N GLY A 368 4.84 5.10 -23.27
CA GLY A 368 3.45 5.43 -23.56
C GLY A 368 2.55 4.19 -23.72
N GLN A 369 3.00 3.19 -24.49
CA GLN A 369 2.25 1.93 -24.68
C GLN A 369 2.21 1.07 -23.40
N LEU A 370 3.35 0.96 -22.69
CA LEU A 370 3.42 0.18 -21.46
C LEU A 370 2.50 0.74 -20.37
N ARG A 371 2.39 2.07 -20.25
CA ARG A 371 1.60 2.73 -19.20
C ARG A 371 0.11 2.86 -19.52
N LYS A 372 -0.29 2.79 -20.79
CA LYS A 372 -1.70 2.92 -21.23
C LYS A 372 -2.70 1.96 -20.55
N PRO A 373 -2.40 0.66 -20.33
CA PRO A 373 -3.33 -0.27 -19.70
C PRO A 373 -3.40 -0.13 -18.17
N ILE A 374 -2.55 0.69 -17.53
CA ILE A 374 -2.52 0.82 -16.08
C ILE A 374 -3.77 1.55 -15.59
N VAL A 375 -4.48 0.91 -14.67
CA VAL A 375 -5.57 1.52 -13.90
C VAL A 375 -5.24 1.35 -12.43
N ILE A 376 -5.07 2.46 -11.72
CA ILE A 376 -4.97 2.44 -10.26
C ILE A 376 -6.40 2.35 -9.72
N HIS A 377 -6.77 1.16 -9.25
CA HIS A 377 -8.09 0.90 -8.67
C HIS A 377 -8.18 1.43 -7.24
N ASN A 378 -9.39 1.80 -6.84
CA ASN A 378 -9.71 1.93 -5.42
C ASN A 378 -9.74 0.52 -4.79
N PHE A 379 -9.20 0.39 -3.59
CA PHE A 379 -9.00 -0.88 -2.88
C PHE A 379 -10.19 -1.34 -2.03
#